data_AF-A0A847XTQ4-F1
#
_entry.id   AF-A0A847XTQ4-F1
#
_cell.length_a   1.000
_cell.length_b   1.000
_cell.length_c   1.000
_cell.angle_alpha   90.00
_cell.angle_beta   90.00
_cell.angle_gamma   90.00
#
_symmetry.space_group_name_H-M   'P 1'
#
loop_
_entity.id
_entity.type
_entity.pdbx_description
1 polymer ?
#
loop_
_entity_poly.entity_id
_entity_poly.type
_entity_poly.pdbx_seq_one_letter_code
_entity_poly.pdbx_strand_id
1 'polypeptide(L)'
;MPESKQKPLRKNKRKYNFIPVIIILALLIGIPVLILNYQSRRIGLNQKEVVNRLLRKSGKDDDKQSTVVGLSSAEKIDFLEPMPIGKDFSDPPLISNISATDLDKDGLLDVLVCDSRENTISWIRQYPAGTYTEIILAEEIIAPSHIQAYDFDNDGDLDLIVGVLGMLFPNNDKIGSVVILENNGAYEFT
;
A
#
# COMPACT_ATOMS: atom_id res chain seq x y z
N MET A 1 59.03 -68.55 11.83
CA MET A 1 57.56 -68.36 11.74
C MET A 1 57.22 -66.97 12.25
N PRO A 2 56.26 -66.25 11.64
CA PRO A 2 56.50 -64.87 11.17
C PRO A 2 55.98 -63.75 12.09
N GLU A 3 56.59 -62.56 11.93
CA GLU A 3 56.17 -61.28 12.52
C GLU A 3 54.77 -60.85 12.08
N SER A 4 53.90 -60.56 13.05
CA SER A 4 52.57 -60.01 12.83
C SER A 4 52.64 -58.49 12.58
N LYS A 5 52.56 -58.07 11.31
CA LYS A 5 52.34 -56.65 10.96
C LYS A 5 50.90 -56.24 11.28
N GLN A 6 50.70 -55.44 12.33
CA GLN A 6 49.41 -54.80 12.61
C GLN A 6 49.10 -53.75 11.53
N LYS A 7 47.95 -53.90 10.83
CA LYS A 7 47.43 -52.91 9.88
C LYS A 7 46.91 -51.69 10.66
N PRO A 8 47.19 -50.45 10.22
CA PRO A 8 46.68 -49.26 10.90
C PRO A 8 45.15 -49.13 10.69
N LEU A 9 44.44 -48.84 11.78
CA LEU A 9 43.00 -48.56 11.79
C LEU A 9 42.71 -47.30 10.97
N ARG A 10 42.00 -47.49 9.84
CA ARG A 10 41.58 -46.41 8.95
C ARG A 10 40.49 -45.57 9.64
N LYS A 11 40.86 -44.42 10.20
CA LYS A 11 39.89 -43.43 10.75
C LYS A 11 38.99 -42.91 9.63
N ASN A 12 37.77 -43.42 9.55
CA ASN A 12 36.71 -42.87 8.71
C ASN A 12 36.29 -41.50 9.25
N LYS A 13 36.80 -40.42 8.68
CA LYS A 13 36.25 -39.08 8.90
C LYS A 13 34.90 -39.00 8.17
N ARG A 14 33.78 -39.03 8.92
CA ARG A 14 32.45 -38.71 8.37
C ARG A 14 32.50 -37.29 7.81
N LYS A 15 32.36 -37.13 6.48
CA LYS A 15 32.17 -35.81 5.86
C LYS A 15 30.74 -35.37 6.16
N TYR A 16 30.58 -34.37 7.02
CA TYR A 16 29.27 -33.78 7.27
C TYR A 16 28.84 -33.00 6.03
N ASN A 17 27.63 -33.29 5.54
CA ASN A 17 27.04 -32.57 4.43
C ASN A 17 26.34 -31.31 4.98
N PHE A 18 26.94 -30.13 4.78
CA PHE A 18 26.45 -28.87 5.35
C PHE A 18 25.29 -28.24 4.57
N ILE A 19 24.98 -28.77 3.37
CA ILE A 19 23.90 -28.31 2.50
C ILE A 19 22.55 -28.19 3.25
N PRO A 20 22.05 -29.20 3.99
CA PRO A 20 20.79 -29.07 4.73
C PRO A 20 20.81 -27.98 5.81
N VAL A 21 21.94 -27.76 6.47
CA VAL A 21 22.09 -26.71 7.50
C VAL A 21 22.04 -25.32 6.87
N ILE A 22 22.67 -25.14 5.70
CA ILE A 22 22.64 -23.88 4.95
C ILE A 22 21.20 -23.58 4.47
N ILE A 23 20.47 -24.59 3.98
CA ILE A 23 19.08 -24.42 3.55
C ILE A 23 18.19 -24.01 4.73
N ILE A 24 18.34 -24.65 5.89
CA ILE A 24 17.57 -24.30 7.09
C ILE A 24 17.87 -22.86 7.54
N LEU A 25 19.14 -22.45 7.55
CA LEU A 25 19.52 -21.06 7.88
C LEU A 25 18.98 -20.05 6.86
N ALA A 26 19.02 -20.38 5.57
CA ALA A 26 18.47 -19.53 4.51
C ALA A 26 16.95 -19.36 4.65
N LEU A 27 16.22 -20.40 5.07
CA LEU A 27 14.79 -20.31 5.34
C LEU A 27 14.49 -19.52 6.63
N LEU A 28 15.23 -19.79 7.71
CA LEU A 28 15.06 -19.13 9.00
C LEU A 28 15.30 -17.63 8.96
N ILE A 29 16.25 -17.17 8.13
CA ILE A 29 16.59 -15.74 8.02
C ILE A 29 15.93 -15.12 6.79
N GLY A 30 15.91 -15.83 5.66
CA GLY A 30 15.44 -15.32 4.38
C GLY A 30 13.93 -15.05 4.37
N ILE A 31 13.11 -15.94 4.95
CA ILE A 31 11.65 -15.73 5.00
C ILE A 31 11.31 -14.49 5.84
N PRO A 32 11.83 -14.30 7.07
CA PRO A 32 11.59 -13.07 7.84
C PRO A 32 12.06 -11.80 7.13
N VAL A 33 13.24 -11.82 6.51
CA VAL A 33 13.76 -10.66 5.75
C VAL A 33 12.88 -10.35 4.54
N LEU A 34 12.38 -11.37 3.85
CA LEU A 34 11.46 -11.21 2.73
C LEU A 34 10.12 -10.62 3.18
N ILE A 35 9.59 -11.09 4.31
CA ILE A 35 8.38 -10.52 4.93
C ILE A 35 8.61 -9.07 5.36
N LEU A 36 9.75 -8.76 5.98
CA LEU A 36 10.08 -7.39 6.39
C LEU A 36 10.22 -6.46 5.18
N ASN A 37 10.85 -6.92 4.10
CA ASN A 37 10.93 -6.18 2.84
C ASN A 37 9.54 -5.94 2.24
N TYR A 38 8.69 -6.96 2.24
CA TYR A 38 7.33 -6.86 1.74
C TYR A 38 6.50 -5.86 2.54
N GLN A 39 6.54 -5.95 3.88
CA GLN A 39 5.84 -5.05 4.79
C GLN A 39 6.37 -3.61 4.71
N SER A 40 7.69 -3.45 4.57
CA SER A 40 8.34 -2.15 4.36
C SER A 40 7.84 -1.48 3.08
N ARG A 41 7.72 -2.23 1.97
CA ARG A 41 7.17 -1.71 0.71
C ARG A 41 5.68 -1.39 0.79
N ARG A 42 4.87 -2.26 1.41
CA ARG A 42 3.41 -2.06 1.57
C ARG A 42 3.06 -0.85 2.42
N ILE A 43 3.79 -0.61 3.50
CA ILE A 43 3.45 0.40 4.51
C ILE A 43 4.25 1.70 4.31
N GLY A 44 5.22 1.71 3.38
CA GLY A 44 6.10 2.86 3.15
C GLY A 44 7.05 3.17 4.32
N LEU A 45 7.21 2.22 5.25
CA LEU A 45 8.08 2.38 6.43
C LEU A 45 9.43 1.73 6.18
N ASN A 46 10.47 2.25 6.84
CA ASN A 46 11.78 1.60 6.84
C ASN A 46 11.70 0.25 7.59
N GLN A 47 12.51 -0.74 7.21
CA GLN A 47 12.55 -2.06 7.86
C GLN A 47 12.72 -1.97 9.39
N LYS A 48 13.49 -1.00 9.89
CA LYS A 48 13.68 -0.77 11.33
C LYS A 48 12.38 -0.34 12.03
N GLU A 49 11.59 0.50 11.39
CA GLU A 49 10.30 0.98 11.92
C GLU A 49 9.26 -0.15 11.92
N VAL A 50 9.25 -0.98 10.86
CA VAL A 50 8.41 -2.17 10.79
C VAL A 50 8.73 -3.13 11.94
N VAL A 51 10.02 -3.40 12.20
CA VAL A 51 10.45 -4.24 13.32
C VAL A 51 10.04 -3.64 14.67
N ASN A 52 10.28 -2.35 14.89
CA ASN A 52 9.90 -1.67 16.13
C ASN A 52 8.38 -1.75 16.40
N ARG A 53 7.56 -1.67 15.34
CA ARG A 53 6.10 -1.80 15.44
C ARG A 53 5.66 -3.24 15.78
N LEU A 54 6.31 -4.24 15.21
CA LEU A 54 6.05 -5.66 15.50
C LEU A 54 6.42 -6.03 16.93
N LEU A 55 7.56 -5.54 17.42
CA LEU A 55 8.02 -5.77 18.79
C LEU A 55 7.11 -5.08 19.82
N ARG A 56 6.65 -3.85 19.55
CA ARG A 56 5.67 -3.15 20.40
C ARG A 56 4.34 -3.88 20.50
N LYS A 57 3.83 -4.45 19.40
CA LYS A 57 2.56 -5.19 19.40
C LYS A 57 2.65 -6.55 20.12
N SER A 58 3.87 -7.09 20.29
CA SER A 58 4.11 -8.36 20.98
C SER A 58 4.41 -8.20 22.48
N GLY A 59 4.62 -6.97 22.97
CA GLY A 59 4.77 -6.67 24.38
C GLY A 59 3.40 -6.54 25.05
N LYS A 60 2.95 -7.60 25.70
CA LYS A 60 1.86 -7.54 26.69
C LYS A 60 2.39 -6.76 27.89
N ASP A 61 1.61 -5.78 28.35
CA ASP A 61 1.91 -4.95 29.52
C ASP A 61 2.38 -5.78 30.71
N ASP A 62 3.61 -5.55 31.16
CA ASP A 62 4.03 -5.89 32.52
C ASP A 62 4.50 -4.61 33.21
N ASP A 63 3.71 -4.22 34.21
CA ASP A 63 3.92 -3.14 35.16
C ASP A 63 5.38 -3.03 35.63
N LYS A 64 6.05 -1.94 35.24
CA LYS A 64 7.03 -1.26 36.10
C LYS A 64 6.87 0.25 35.98
N GLN A 65 6.12 0.77 36.95
CA GLN A 65 6.21 2.12 37.48
C GLN A 65 7.63 2.67 37.35
N SER A 66 7.81 3.59 36.43
CA SER A 66 9.03 4.36 36.25
C SER A 66 8.62 5.80 36.19
N THR A 67 8.76 6.46 37.35
CA THR A 67 9.18 7.85 37.54
C THR A 67 9.04 8.76 36.33
N VAL A 68 8.32 9.86 36.54
CA VAL A 68 8.31 11.07 35.70
C VAL A 68 9.74 11.59 35.51
N VAL A 69 10.49 10.94 34.63
CA VAL A 69 11.69 11.46 34.00
C VAL A 69 11.17 12.22 32.79
N GLY A 70 11.57 13.48 32.70
CA GLY A 70 10.94 14.52 31.90
C GLY A 70 10.33 14.04 30.59
N LEU A 71 9.13 14.56 30.32
CA LEU A 71 8.55 14.63 28.99
C LEU A 71 9.55 15.38 28.09
N SER A 72 10.61 14.71 27.62
CA SER A 72 11.24 15.06 26.37
C SER A 72 10.09 15.05 25.37
N SER A 73 9.76 16.21 24.81
CA SER A 73 8.67 16.44 23.86
C SER A 73 8.23 15.14 23.24
N ALA A 74 7.02 14.68 23.56
CA ALA A 74 6.40 13.58 22.84
C ALA A 74 6.70 13.82 21.35
N GLU A 75 7.45 12.89 20.76
CA GLU A 75 7.98 13.00 19.40
C GLU A 75 6.85 13.53 18.52
N LYS A 76 7.08 14.70 17.90
CA LYS A 76 6.03 15.43 17.20
C LYS A 76 5.37 14.46 16.22
N ILE A 77 4.07 14.28 16.42
CA ILE A 77 3.30 13.36 15.61
C ILE A 77 3.08 14.04 14.25
N ASP A 78 3.99 13.83 13.32
CA ASP A 78 3.97 14.48 11.99
C ASP A 78 2.90 13.91 11.05
N PHE A 79 2.11 12.89 11.46
CA PHE A 79 1.02 12.35 10.62
C PHE A 79 -0.19 13.28 10.47
N LEU A 80 -0.24 14.38 11.23
CA LEU A 80 -1.31 15.38 11.16
C LEU A 80 -0.94 16.61 10.32
N GLU A 81 0.27 16.67 9.77
CA GLU A 81 0.64 17.76 8.87
C GLU A 81 -0.01 17.54 7.50
N PRO A 82 -0.89 18.45 7.04
CA PRO A 82 -1.49 18.32 5.72
C PRO A 82 -0.41 18.39 4.64
N MET A 83 -0.39 17.41 3.75
CA MET A 83 0.44 17.44 2.55
C MET A 83 -0.45 17.86 1.37
N PRO A 84 -0.17 18.99 0.71
CA PRO A 84 -0.88 19.34 -0.52
C PRO A 84 -0.52 18.31 -1.59
N ILE A 85 -1.53 17.78 -2.25
CA ILE A 85 -1.41 16.86 -3.37
C ILE A 85 -2.18 17.49 -4.52
N GLY A 86 -1.59 17.46 -5.72
CA GLY A 86 -2.23 17.97 -6.92
C GLY A 86 -1.86 19.40 -7.27
N LYS A 87 -2.67 20.01 -8.14
CA LYS A 87 -2.46 21.38 -8.60
C LYS A 87 -2.96 22.40 -7.59
N ASP A 88 -2.35 23.58 -7.61
CA ASP A 88 -2.88 24.74 -6.90
C ASP A 88 -4.25 25.14 -7.50
N PHE A 89 -5.14 25.61 -6.64
CA PHE A 89 -6.48 26.04 -7.02
C PHE A 89 -6.73 27.48 -6.56
N SER A 90 -7.47 28.26 -7.38
CA SER A 90 -7.92 29.59 -6.98
C SER A 90 -9.12 29.53 -6.04
N ASP A 91 -10.04 28.60 -6.29
CA ASP A 91 -11.18 28.30 -5.45
C ASP A 91 -11.06 26.86 -4.92
N PRO A 92 -11.42 26.59 -3.65
CA PRO A 92 -11.30 25.25 -3.10
C PRO A 92 -12.11 24.20 -3.87
N PRO A 93 -11.54 23.01 -4.12
CA PRO A 93 -12.26 21.91 -4.77
C PRO A 93 -13.47 21.51 -3.94
N LEU A 94 -14.53 21.02 -4.60
CA LEU A 94 -15.72 20.52 -3.91
C LEU A 94 -15.77 19.00 -4.01
N ILE A 95 -14.95 18.39 -3.16
CA ILE A 95 -14.82 16.93 -3.09
C ILE A 95 -16.12 16.34 -2.57
N SER A 96 -16.85 15.68 -3.47
CA SER A 96 -18.16 15.07 -3.19
C SER A 96 -18.03 13.61 -2.78
N ASN A 97 -16.99 12.92 -3.25
CA ASN A 97 -16.73 11.52 -2.94
C ASN A 97 -15.24 11.17 -3.08
N ILE A 98 -14.80 10.19 -2.28
CA ILE A 98 -13.51 9.53 -2.45
C ILE A 98 -13.69 8.01 -2.35
N SER A 99 -12.86 7.25 -3.06
CA SER A 99 -12.77 5.79 -2.95
C SER A 99 -11.31 5.35 -2.91
N ALA A 100 -10.98 4.43 -2.01
CA ALA A 100 -9.65 3.83 -1.97
C ALA A 100 -9.61 2.56 -2.84
N THR A 101 -8.71 2.50 -3.80
CA THR A 101 -8.61 1.39 -4.76
C THR A 101 -7.19 1.29 -5.28
N ASP A 102 -6.67 0.07 -5.43
CA ASP A 102 -5.41 -0.21 -6.13
C ASP A 102 -5.70 -0.25 -7.64
N LEU A 103 -5.66 0.92 -8.30
CA LEU A 103 -6.17 1.07 -9.67
C LEU A 103 -5.20 0.44 -10.69
N ASP A 104 -3.90 0.57 -10.44
CA ASP A 104 -2.85 0.07 -11.32
C ASP A 104 -2.35 -1.34 -10.97
N LYS A 105 -2.89 -1.94 -9.91
CA LYS A 105 -2.60 -3.31 -9.44
C LYS A 105 -1.15 -3.46 -8.98
N ASP A 106 -0.52 -2.39 -8.51
CA ASP A 106 0.85 -2.41 -7.99
C ASP A 106 0.93 -2.88 -6.51
N GLY A 107 -0.22 -3.01 -5.85
CA GLY A 107 -0.34 -3.46 -4.47
C GLY A 107 -0.33 -2.32 -3.43
N LEU A 108 -0.32 -1.07 -3.86
CA LEU A 108 -0.49 0.14 -3.06
C LEU A 108 -1.94 0.64 -3.19
N LEU A 109 -2.45 1.31 -2.16
CA LEU A 109 -3.81 1.85 -2.21
C LEU A 109 -3.76 3.27 -2.73
N ASP A 110 -4.39 3.50 -3.87
CA ASP A 110 -4.61 4.83 -4.41
C ASP A 110 -5.92 5.44 -3.91
N VAL A 111 -6.19 6.68 -4.30
CA VAL A 111 -7.45 7.37 -4.02
C VAL A 111 -8.07 7.90 -5.30
N LEU A 112 -9.28 7.46 -5.61
CA LEU A 112 -10.15 8.10 -6.59
C LEU A 112 -10.92 9.23 -5.92
N VAL A 113 -11.06 10.35 -6.61
CA VAL A 113 -11.64 11.59 -6.09
C VAL A 113 -12.65 12.13 -7.09
N CYS A 114 -13.85 12.43 -6.62
CA CYS A 114 -14.86 13.17 -7.37
C CYS A 114 -14.85 14.63 -6.94
N ASP A 115 -14.63 15.55 -7.88
CA ASP A 115 -14.77 16.98 -7.66
C ASP A 115 -16.01 17.51 -8.40
N SER A 116 -17.01 17.89 -7.63
CA SER A 116 -18.28 18.41 -8.15
C SER A 116 -18.24 19.87 -8.56
N ARG A 117 -17.20 20.62 -8.18
CA ARG A 117 -16.97 21.99 -8.63
C ARG A 117 -16.27 21.99 -9.97
N GLU A 118 -15.18 21.24 -10.06
CA GLU A 118 -14.38 21.14 -11.29
C GLU A 118 -15.00 20.18 -12.31
N ASN A 119 -16.01 19.39 -11.92
CA ASN A 119 -16.65 18.37 -12.76
C ASN A 119 -15.64 17.31 -13.25
N THR A 120 -14.76 16.88 -12.35
CA THR A 120 -13.67 15.96 -12.67
C THR A 120 -13.68 14.73 -11.79
N ILE A 121 -13.06 13.68 -12.30
CA ILE A 121 -12.62 12.52 -11.55
C ILE A 121 -11.10 12.49 -11.60
N SER A 122 -10.45 12.51 -10.45
CA SER A 122 -9.00 12.40 -10.35
C SER A 122 -8.56 11.14 -9.61
N TRP A 123 -7.36 10.70 -9.94
CA TRP A 123 -6.65 9.58 -9.35
C TRP A 123 -5.41 10.11 -8.65
N ILE A 124 -5.43 10.03 -7.32
CA ILE A 124 -4.26 10.24 -6.49
C ILE A 124 -3.54 8.91 -6.38
N ARG A 125 -2.62 8.69 -7.32
CA ARG A 125 -1.81 7.49 -7.42
C ARG A 125 -0.71 7.47 -6.35
N GLN A 126 -0.55 6.35 -5.66
CA GLN A 126 0.50 6.13 -4.69
C GLN A 126 1.65 5.32 -5.31
N TYR A 127 2.66 5.98 -5.87
CA TYR A 127 3.86 5.26 -6.36
C TYR A 127 5.13 6.12 -6.40
N PRO A 128 6.24 5.72 -5.76
CA PRO A 128 6.37 4.59 -4.83
C PRO A 128 5.62 4.84 -3.51
N ALA A 129 5.53 3.82 -2.63
CA ALA A 129 4.84 3.92 -1.36
C ALA A 129 5.15 5.20 -0.57
N GLY A 130 4.11 5.92 -0.15
CA GLY A 130 4.20 7.21 0.53
C GLY A 130 4.37 8.44 -0.36
N THR A 131 4.57 8.25 -1.67
CA THR A 131 4.60 9.34 -2.67
C THR A 131 3.29 9.35 -3.43
N TYR A 132 2.64 10.50 -3.51
CA TYR A 132 1.33 10.64 -4.17
C TYR A 132 1.39 11.64 -5.33
N THR A 133 0.77 11.28 -6.45
CA THR A 133 0.64 12.14 -7.64
C THR A 133 -0.80 12.16 -8.11
N GLU A 134 -1.33 13.36 -8.37
CA GLU A 134 -2.67 13.51 -8.94
C GLU A 134 -2.64 13.41 -10.46
N ILE A 135 -3.57 12.63 -11.01
CA ILE A 135 -3.82 12.46 -12.44
C ILE A 135 -5.31 12.68 -12.67
N ILE A 136 -5.69 13.50 -13.63
CA ILE A 136 -7.10 13.67 -14.02
C ILE A 136 -7.47 12.52 -14.96
N LEU A 137 -8.48 11.73 -14.59
CA LEU A 137 -8.95 10.59 -15.37
C LEU A 137 -10.09 10.96 -16.31
N ALA A 138 -11.00 11.82 -15.85
CA ALA A 138 -12.12 12.29 -16.64
C ALA A 138 -12.46 13.74 -16.29
N GLU A 139 -12.84 14.48 -17.32
CA GLU A 139 -13.35 15.85 -17.24
C GLU A 139 -14.81 15.87 -17.70
N GLU A 140 -15.51 16.98 -17.47
CA GLU A 140 -16.90 17.21 -17.91
C GLU A 140 -17.94 16.24 -17.31
N ILE A 141 -17.60 15.54 -16.23
CA ILE A 141 -18.57 14.75 -15.46
C ILE A 141 -19.32 15.70 -14.54
N ILE A 142 -20.59 15.99 -14.84
CA ILE A 142 -21.28 17.09 -14.15
C ILE A 142 -21.73 16.69 -12.73
N ALA A 143 -21.14 17.31 -11.71
CA ALA A 143 -21.44 17.01 -10.31
C ALA A 143 -21.39 15.49 -9.98
N PRO A 144 -20.23 14.82 -10.17
CA PRO A 144 -20.03 13.45 -9.72
C PRO A 144 -20.29 13.39 -8.22
N SER A 145 -20.90 12.31 -7.77
CA SER A 145 -21.39 12.18 -6.39
C SER A 145 -20.99 10.87 -5.72
N HIS A 146 -20.67 9.86 -6.50
CA HIS A 146 -20.19 8.57 -6.00
C HIS A 146 -19.38 7.88 -7.08
N ILE A 147 -18.26 7.25 -6.73
CA ILE A 147 -17.46 6.44 -7.64
C ILE A 147 -17.19 5.05 -7.06
N GLN A 148 -17.16 4.04 -7.93
CA GLN A 148 -16.65 2.70 -7.62
C GLN A 148 -15.83 2.18 -8.79
N ALA A 149 -14.85 1.36 -8.49
CA ALA A 149 -14.01 0.69 -9.49
C ALA A 149 -14.35 -0.79 -9.57
N TYR A 150 -14.50 -1.31 -10.78
CA TYR A 150 -14.78 -2.74 -11.04
C TYR A 150 -14.43 -3.09 -12.48
N ASP A 151 -14.04 -4.34 -12.72
CA ASP A 151 -13.74 -4.87 -14.05
C ASP A 151 -15.05 -5.39 -14.67
N PHE A 152 -15.73 -4.57 -15.50
CA PHE A 152 -17.07 -4.91 -15.98
C PHE A 152 -17.08 -5.85 -17.18
N ASP A 153 -16.02 -5.83 -17.98
CA ASP A 153 -15.92 -6.61 -19.22
C ASP A 153 -15.01 -7.85 -19.09
N ASN A 154 -14.35 -8.04 -17.93
CA ASN A 154 -13.39 -9.09 -17.62
C ASN A 154 -12.13 -9.07 -18.49
N ASP A 155 -11.67 -7.91 -18.94
CA ASP A 155 -10.40 -7.78 -19.65
C ASP A 155 -9.19 -7.71 -18.71
N GLY A 156 -9.43 -7.44 -17.43
CA GLY A 156 -8.41 -7.37 -16.41
C GLY A 156 -7.92 -5.96 -16.12
N ASP A 157 -8.61 -4.92 -16.55
CA ASP A 157 -8.48 -3.56 -16.00
C ASP A 157 -9.68 -3.21 -15.11
N LEU A 158 -9.50 -2.15 -14.31
CA LEU A 158 -10.59 -1.61 -13.51
C LEU A 158 -11.21 -0.43 -14.24
N ASP A 159 -12.49 -0.55 -14.56
CA ASP A 159 -13.36 0.52 -15.03
C ASP A 159 -13.92 1.32 -13.86
N LEU A 160 -14.57 2.45 -14.15
CA LEU A 160 -15.19 3.31 -13.14
C LEU A 160 -16.68 3.46 -13.40
N ILE A 161 -17.50 3.21 -12.36
CA ILE A 161 -18.92 3.54 -12.37
C ILE A 161 -19.16 4.76 -11.47
N VAL A 162 -19.85 5.76 -12.02
CA VAL A 162 -19.99 7.08 -11.43
C VAL A 162 -21.47 7.45 -11.33
N GLY A 163 -21.93 7.78 -10.12
CA GLY A 163 -23.21 8.43 -9.90
C GLY A 163 -23.10 9.92 -10.15
N VAL A 164 -23.92 10.47 -11.03
CA VAL A 164 -23.88 11.86 -11.48
C VAL A 164 -25.19 12.54 -11.07
N LEU A 165 -25.11 13.66 -10.34
CA LEU A 165 -26.30 14.39 -9.91
C LEU A 165 -26.92 15.25 -11.02
N GLY A 166 -26.11 15.63 -12.02
CA GLY A 166 -26.53 16.49 -13.12
C GLY A 166 -26.50 17.97 -12.74
N MET A 167 -27.35 18.42 -11.80
CA MET A 167 -27.19 19.76 -11.20
C MET A 167 -26.87 19.61 -9.73
N LEU A 168 -25.83 20.32 -9.31
CA LEU A 168 -25.41 20.38 -7.92
C LEU A 168 -26.45 21.10 -7.04
N PHE A 169 -27.13 22.11 -7.59
CA PHE A 169 -28.15 22.87 -6.89
C PHE A 169 -29.55 22.30 -7.12
N PRO A 170 -30.42 22.27 -6.09
CA PRO A 170 -31.74 21.69 -6.20
C PRO A 170 -32.56 22.29 -7.36
N ASN A 171 -33.02 21.43 -8.26
CA ASN A 171 -34.05 21.71 -9.26
C ASN A 171 -35.01 20.51 -9.36
N ASN A 172 -36.08 20.65 -10.14
CA ASN A 172 -37.06 19.58 -10.36
C ASN A 172 -36.76 18.75 -11.62
N ASP A 173 -35.61 18.96 -12.25
CA ASP A 173 -35.28 18.28 -13.49
C ASP A 173 -34.75 16.87 -13.17
N LYS A 174 -35.17 15.87 -13.94
CA LYS A 174 -34.64 14.50 -13.84
C LYS A 174 -33.35 14.40 -14.64
N ILE A 175 -32.26 14.86 -14.03
CA ILE A 175 -30.96 15.02 -14.70
C ILE A 175 -29.86 14.14 -14.13
N GLY A 176 -30.14 13.43 -13.04
CA GLY A 176 -29.20 12.44 -12.50
C GLY A 176 -28.99 11.30 -13.49
N SER A 177 -27.76 10.82 -13.59
CA SER A 177 -27.37 9.70 -14.44
C SER A 177 -26.35 8.81 -13.76
N VAL A 178 -26.11 7.65 -14.35
CA VAL A 178 -24.98 6.78 -14.01
C VAL A 178 -24.13 6.67 -15.26
N VAL A 179 -22.84 6.94 -15.13
CA VAL A 179 -21.86 6.84 -16.22
C VAL A 179 -20.91 5.70 -15.90
N ILE A 180 -20.57 4.90 -16.91
CA ILE A 180 -19.47 3.94 -16.84
C ILE A 180 -18.36 4.52 -17.71
N LEU A 181 -17.15 4.51 -17.19
CA LEU A 181 -15.93 4.91 -17.86
C LEU A 181 -15.11 3.66 -18.06
N GLU A 182 -14.98 3.22 -19.31
CA GLU A 182 -14.25 2.01 -19.68
C GLU A 182 -12.75 2.32 -19.72
N ASN A 183 -11.94 1.51 -19.04
CA ASN A 183 -10.49 1.60 -19.13
C ASN A 183 -10.00 0.84 -20.37
N ASN A 184 -8.95 1.33 -21.03
CA ASN A 184 -8.38 0.70 -22.21
C ASN A 184 -7.04 -0.02 -21.95
N GLY A 185 -6.76 -0.34 -20.68
CA GLY A 185 -5.50 -0.89 -20.20
C GLY A 185 -4.37 0.12 -20.02
N ALA A 186 -4.57 1.39 -20.40
CA ALA A 186 -3.59 2.47 -20.24
C ALA A 186 -4.03 3.56 -19.26
N TYR A 187 -5.11 3.33 -18.50
CA TYR A 187 -5.75 4.31 -17.62
C TYR A 187 -6.30 5.53 -18.38
N GLU A 188 -6.57 5.35 -19.68
CA GLU A 188 -7.33 6.28 -20.49
C GLU A 188 -8.77 5.78 -20.54
N PHE A 189 -9.69 6.64 -20.12
CA PHE A 189 -11.09 6.26 -19.93
C PHE A 189 -11.97 6.81 -21.06
N THR A 190 -12.86 5.97 -21.59
CA THR A 190 -13.81 6.34 -22.65
C THR A 190 -15.26 6.12 -22.29
#